data_AF-A0A3S4FDS8-F1
#
_entry.id   AF-A0A3S4FDS8-F1
#
_cell.length_a   1.000
_cell.length_b   1.000
_cell.length_c   1.000
_cell.angle_alpha   90.00
_cell.angle_beta   90.00
_cell.angle_gamma   90.00
#
_symmetry.space_group_name_H-M   'P 1'
#
loop_
_entity.id
_entity.type
_entity.pdbx_description
1 polymer ?
#
loop_
_entity_poly.entity_id
_entity_poly.type
_entity_poly.pdbx_seq_one_letter_code
_entity_poly.pdbx_strand_id
1 'polypeptide(L)'
;MTRRLPVAFETLNLSADLHNNRAELGWLIRLTNNGQFDGQVQVTDPQGRRNLGGNVNMRNVNLAMINPVFSRGEKAAGMLNARLRLGGDVQSPQLFGQLQLSALDIDGNFMPFEMQPSQLTMNFSGTRSTLAGIVRTQQGQINLNGNADWSQIDNWRARVTAKGSRVRITVPPMVRLDVSPDVVFDATPSLFTLDGRVDVPWARIVVHDLPESAVGVSSDVVYAQQ
;
A
#
# COMPACT_ATOMS: atom_id res chain seq x y z
N MET A 1 5.55 1.10 -21.95
CA MET A 1 6.96 1.31 -21.54
C MET A 1 7.16 0.69 -20.17
N THR A 2 7.99 -0.34 -20.03
CA THR A 2 8.28 -0.98 -18.73
C THR A 2 9.29 -0.11 -17.98
N ARG A 3 8.86 0.56 -16.89
CA ARG A 3 9.77 1.32 -16.03
C ARG A 3 10.68 0.35 -15.27
N ARG A 4 11.97 0.65 -15.21
CA ARG A 4 12.96 -0.16 -14.50
C ARG A 4 13.22 0.44 -13.12
N LEU A 5 13.38 -0.41 -12.13
CA LEU A 5 13.79 -0.04 -10.77
C LEU A 5 15.32 -0.16 -10.69
N PRO A 6 16.11 0.93 -10.77
CA PRO A 6 17.54 0.87 -10.53
C PRO A 6 17.79 0.54 -9.06
N VAL A 7 18.40 -0.62 -8.79
CA VAL A 7 18.78 -1.05 -7.44
C VAL A 7 20.31 -1.17 -7.39
N ALA A 8 20.94 -0.38 -6.52
CA ALA A 8 22.37 -0.46 -6.26
C ALA A 8 22.61 -1.24 -4.96
N PHE A 9 23.52 -2.22 -5.03
CA PHE A 9 23.85 -3.10 -3.91
C PHE A 9 25.23 -2.75 -3.35
N GLU A 10 25.32 -2.63 -2.04
CA GLU A 10 26.60 -2.68 -1.31
C GLU A 10 26.99 -4.13 -1.00
N THR A 11 26.01 -4.97 -0.67
CA THR A 11 26.21 -6.40 -0.45
C THR A 11 25.04 -7.17 -1.03
N LEU A 12 25.34 -8.24 -1.76
CA LEU A 12 24.36 -9.21 -2.22
C LEU A 12 24.94 -10.61 -2.02
N ASN A 13 24.57 -11.25 -0.92
CA ASN A 13 24.90 -12.65 -0.66
C ASN A 13 23.62 -13.48 -0.74
N LEU A 14 23.69 -14.55 -1.51
CA LEU A 14 22.63 -15.54 -1.66
C LEU A 14 23.25 -16.91 -1.45
N SER A 15 22.67 -17.69 -0.54
CA SER A 15 23.06 -19.08 -0.31
C SER A 15 21.84 -19.97 -0.47
N ALA A 16 22.02 -21.07 -1.18
CA ALA A 16 21.01 -22.10 -1.33
C ALA A 16 21.68 -23.43 -1.08
N ASP A 17 21.08 -24.24 -0.21
CA ASP A 17 21.59 -25.57 0.10
C ASP A 17 20.44 -26.59 0.11
N LEU A 18 20.74 -27.80 -0.34
CA LEU A 18 19.85 -28.94 -0.26
C LEU A 18 20.64 -30.15 0.23
N HIS A 19 20.53 -30.44 1.52
CA HIS A 19 21.16 -31.60 2.14
C HIS A 19 20.24 -32.23 3.19
N ASN A 20 20.40 -33.52 3.47
CA ASN A 20 19.72 -34.19 4.59
C ASN A 20 18.19 -33.98 4.62
N ASN A 21 17.53 -34.04 3.45
CA ASN A 21 16.09 -33.80 3.30
C ASN A 21 15.64 -32.42 3.82
N ARG A 22 16.51 -31.41 3.71
CA ARG A 22 16.24 -30.02 4.07
C ARG A 22 16.71 -29.11 2.94
N ALA A 23 15.81 -28.25 2.45
CA ALA A 23 16.16 -27.15 1.57
C ALA A 23 16.31 -25.89 2.42
N GLU A 24 17.40 -25.14 2.24
CA GLU A 24 17.65 -23.88 2.93
C GLU A 24 17.97 -22.78 1.92
N LEU A 25 17.41 -21.60 2.15
CA LEU A 25 17.66 -20.37 1.40
C LEU A 25 18.04 -19.27 2.38
N GLY A 26 19.24 -18.73 2.24
CA GLY A 26 19.74 -17.60 2.99
C GLY A 26 20.02 -16.41 2.08
N TRP A 27 19.72 -15.20 2.56
CA TRP A 27 20.06 -13.98 1.84
C TRP A 27 20.50 -12.85 2.77
N LEU A 28 21.41 -12.03 2.25
CA LEU A 28 21.81 -10.76 2.84
C LEU A 28 21.93 -9.74 1.71
N ILE A 29 21.02 -8.77 1.72
CA ILE A 29 20.95 -7.69 0.74
C ILE A 29 21.13 -6.38 1.49
N ARG A 30 22.23 -5.68 1.22
CA ARG A 30 22.45 -4.30 1.65
C ARG A 30 22.40 -3.39 0.44
N LEU A 31 21.51 -2.42 0.49
CA LEU A 31 21.32 -1.46 -0.59
C LEU A 31 22.23 -0.25 -0.36
N THR A 32 22.87 0.25 -1.42
CA THR A 32 23.73 1.43 -1.32
C THR A 32 22.92 2.62 -0.79
N ASN A 33 23.41 3.25 0.28
CA ASN A 33 22.75 4.38 0.95
C ASN A 33 21.31 4.09 1.41
N ASN A 34 20.99 2.83 1.71
CA ASN A 34 19.67 2.40 2.13
C ASN A 34 19.79 1.21 3.10
N GLY A 35 18.66 0.69 3.55
CA GLY A 35 18.56 -0.37 4.54
C GLY A 35 19.03 -1.73 4.05
N GLN A 36 18.78 -2.68 4.94
CA GLN A 36 19.15 -4.07 4.76
C GLN A 36 17.92 -4.96 4.78
N PHE A 37 17.94 -5.97 3.93
CA PHE A 37 17.02 -7.09 3.92
C PHE A 37 17.80 -8.39 4.09
N ASP A 38 17.51 -9.16 5.14
CA ASP A 38 18.17 -10.42 5.43
C ASP A 38 17.18 -11.48 5.89
N GLY A 39 17.54 -12.74 5.70
CA GLY A 39 16.71 -13.84 6.15
C GLY A 39 17.33 -15.19 5.86
N GLN A 40 16.77 -16.19 6.53
CA GLN A 40 17.05 -17.60 6.31
C GLN A 40 15.73 -18.34 6.42
N VAL A 41 15.40 -19.10 5.38
CA VAL A 41 14.19 -19.91 5.30
C VAL A 41 14.59 -21.32 4.98
N GLN A 42 13.96 -22.27 5.65
CA GLN A 42 14.17 -23.68 5.45
C GLN A 42 12.85 -24.40 5.26
N VAL A 43 12.88 -25.41 4.40
CA VAL A 43 11.84 -26.42 4.26
C VAL A 43 12.45 -27.76 4.63
N THR A 44 11.96 -28.36 5.71
CA THR A 44 12.31 -29.74 6.07
C THR A 44 11.32 -30.70 5.45
N ASP A 45 11.82 -31.85 5.01
CA ASP A 45 11.04 -32.85 4.29
C ASP A 45 10.29 -32.28 3.07
N PRO A 46 11.00 -31.71 2.08
CA PRO A 46 10.39 -31.07 0.92
C PRO A 46 9.56 -32.04 0.05
N GLN A 47 9.81 -33.35 0.13
CA GLN A 47 9.03 -34.37 -0.58
C GLN A 47 7.82 -34.88 0.21
N GLY A 48 7.81 -34.73 1.54
CA GLY A 48 6.70 -35.11 2.41
C GLY A 48 5.97 -33.91 2.99
N ARG A 49 6.15 -33.66 4.28
CA ARG A 49 5.37 -32.67 5.07
C ARG A 49 5.66 -31.22 4.72
N ARG A 50 6.84 -30.91 4.15
CA ARG A 50 7.26 -29.55 3.77
C ARG A 50 7.16 -28.55 4.93
N ASN A 51 7.69 -28.91 6.10
CA ASN A 51 7.60 -28.00 7.26
C ASN A 51 8.48 -26.77 7.00
N LEU A 52 7.87 -25.60 7.15
CA LEU A 52 8.46 -24.30 6.89
C LEU A 52 8.98 -23.72 8.21
N GLY A 53 10.18 -23.13 8.16
CA GLY A 53 10.72 -22.38 9.28
C GLY A 53 11.70 -21.33 8.81
N GLY A 54 11.91 -20.29 9.60
CA GLY A 54 12.91 -19.28 9.27
C GLY A 54 12.66 -17.92 9.87
N ASN A 55 13.49 -16.96 9.48
CA ASN A 55 13.38 -15.57 9.87
C ASN A 55 13.57 -14.66 8.65
N VAL A 56 12.88 -13.53 8.68
CA VAL A 56 12.98 -12.48 7.68
C VAL A 56 13.04 -11.15 8.42
N ASN A 57 14.08 -10.37 8.12
CA ASN A 57 14.33 -9.08 8.74
C ASN A 57 14.46 -8.00 7.67
N MET A 58 13.82 -6.86 7.92
CA MET A 58 14.02 -5.61 7.19
C MET A 58 14.47 -4.57 8.19
N ARG A 59 15.59 -3.89 7.91
CA ARG A 59 16.17 -2.89 8.79
C ARG A 59 16.38 -1.61 8.03
N ASN A 60 15.70 -0.56 8.48
CA ASN A 60 15.85 0.80 7.97
C ASN A 60 15.71 0.90 6.44
N VAL A 61 14.77 0.16 5.84
CA VAL A 61 14.55 0.19 4.40
C VAL A 61 13.77 1.46 4.05
N ASN A 62 14.40 2.37 3.34
CA ASN A 62 13.78 3.60 2.87
C ASN A 62 12.92 3.33 1.63
N LEU A 63 11.63 3.65 1.73
CA LEU A 63 10.65 3.45 0.66
C LEU A 63 10.88 4.31 -0.58
N ALA A 64 11.69 5.37 -0.50
CA ALA A 64 12.05 6.17 -1.66
C ALA A 64 12.71 5.35 -2.79
N MET A 65 13.22 4.15 -2.46
CA MET A 65 13.77 3.23 -3.46
C MET A 65 12.77 2.86 -4.56
N ILE A 66 11.47 2.77 -4.27
CA ILE A 66 10.47 2.33 -5.26
C ILE A 66 9.96 3.48 -6.17
N ASN A 67 10.39 4.71 -5.93
CA ASN A 67 9.99 5.89 -6.71
C ASN A 67 10.20 5.78 -8.23
N PRO A 68 11.24 5.11 -8.76
CA PRO A 68 11.41 4.96 -10.21
C PRO A 68 10.29 4.18 -10.91
N VAL A 69 9.49 3.41 -10.17
CA VAL A 69 8.33 2.68 -10.72
C VAL A 69 7.09 3.59 -10.82
N PHE A 70 6.99 4.58 -9.94
CA PHE A 70 5.89 5.53 -9.87
C PHE A 70 5.88 6.53 -11.03
N SER A 71 4.70 7.09 -11.31
CA SER A 71 4.54 8.11 -12.35
C SER A 71 5.09 9.46 -11.91
N ARG A 72 5.31 10.38 -12.87
CA ARG A 72 5.72 11.74 -12.51
C ARG A 72 4.65 12.35 -11.60
N GLY A 73 5.09 12.88 -10.46
CA GLY A 73 4.22 13.41 -9.41
C GLY A 73 3.87 12.41 -8.31
N GLU A 74 4.14 11.13 -8.50
CA GLU A 74 3.90 10.10 -7.47
C GLU A 74 5.21 9.76 -6.74
N LYS A 75 5.14 9.59 -5.43
CA LYS A 75 6.27 9.20 -4.57
C LYS A 75 5.80 8.40 -3.37
N ALA A 76 6.72 7.61 -2.82
CA ALA A 76 6.64 7.08 -1.48
C ALA A 76 7.93 7.42 -0.72
N ALA A 77 7.77 7.79 0.53
CA ALA A 77 8.84 8.01 1.48
C ALA A 77 8.46 7.40 2.83
N GLY A 78 9.47 7.16 3.66
CA GLY A 78 9.32 6.54 4.97
C GLY A 78 10.27 5.38 5.17
N MET A 79 10.28 4.86 6.39
CA MET A 79 11.19 3.81 6.83
C MET A 79 10.41 2.54 7.19
N LEU A 80 10.80 1.44 6.56
CA LEU A 80 10.27 0.11 6.80
C LEU A 80 11.23 -0.70 7.69
N ASN A 81 10.68 -1.25 8.76
CA ASN A 81 11.34 -2.21 9.63
C ASN A 81 10.46 -3.44 9.81
N ALA A 82 11.04 -4.63 9.80
CA ALA A 82 10.31 -5.86 10.05
C ALA A 82 11.22 -6.86 10.75
N ARG A 83 10.65 -7.61 11.69
CA ARG A 83 11.27 -8.80 12.30
C ARG A 83 10.22 -9.89 12.32
N LEU A 84 10.36 -10.82 11.39
CA LEU A 84 9.36 -11.85 11.13
C LEU A 84 9.97 -13.23 11.31
N ARG A 85 9.19 -14.14 11.87
CA ARG A 85 9.51 -15.57 11.99
C ARG A 85 8.47 -16.37 11.24
N LEU A 86 8.94 -17.27 10.38
CA LEU A 86 8.13 -18.22 9.62
C LEU A 86 8.04 -19.55 10.38
N GLY A 87 6.90 -20.21 10.26
CA GLY A 87 6.61 -21.51 10.85
C GLY A 87 5.51 -22.24 10.07
N GLY A 88 5.09 -23.40 10.58
CA GLY A 88 4.05 -24.23 9.96
C GLY A 88 4.61 -25.09 8.83
N ASP A 89 3.89 -25.16 7.72
CA ASP A 89 4.30 -25.87 6.51
C ASP A 89 4.00 -25.00 5.28
N VAL A 90 4.47 -25.44 4.11
CA VAL A 90 4.33 -24.69 2.86
C VAL A 90 2.87 -24.49 2.44
N GLN A 91 1.94 -25.35 2.87
CA GLN A 91 0.50 -25.22 2.56
C GLN A 91 -0.23 -24.32 3.57
N SER A 92 0.20 -24.34 4.82
CA SER A 92 -0.36 -23.56 5.93
C SER A 92 0.73 -22.74 6.64
N PRO A 93 1.31 -21.72 5.95
CA PRO A 93 2.41 -20.94 6.51
C PRO A 93 1.94 -20.08 7.68
N GLN A 94 2.74 -20.07 8.74
CA GLN A 94 2.54 -19.24 9.92
C GLN A 94 3.59 -18.13 9.96
N LEU A 95 3.16 -16.91 10.25
CA LEU A 95 4.01 -15.73 10.37
C LEU A 95 3.86 -15.13 11.76
N PHE A 96 4.98 -14.78 12.39
CA PHE A 96 5.02 -14.17 13.71
C PHE A 96 5.92 -12.95 13.71
N GLY A 97 5.57 -11.94 14.50
CA GLY A 97 6.40 -10.76 14.70
C GLY A 97 5.72 -9.49 14.22
N GLN A 98 6.50 -8.49 13.82
CA GLN A 98 5.98 -7.15 13.54
C GLN A 98 6.65 -6.56 12.29
N LEU A 99 5.84 -5.83 11.53
CA LEU A 99 6.26 -4.90 10.49
C LEU A 99 5.81 -3.50 10.90
N GLN A 100 6.71 -2.53 10.76
CA GLN A 100 6.50 -1.14 11.12
C GLN A 100 6.92 -0.23 9.96
N LEU A 101 6.04 0.71 9.62
CA LEU A 101 6.28 1.79 8.67
C LEU A 101 6.22 3.12 9.42
N SER A 102 7.32 3.85 9.45
CA SER A 102 7.43 5.15 10.10
C SER A 102 7.71 6.28 9.12
N ALA A 103 7.26 7.47 9.47
CA ALA A 103 7.33 8.67 8.62
C ALA A 103 6.83 8.39 7.19
N LEU A 104 5.78 7.56 7.07
CA LEU A 104 5.18 7.21 5.79
C LEU A 104 4.56 8.47 5.18
N ASP A 105 5.02 8.82 3.98
CA ASP A 105 4.49 9.90 3.15
C ASP A 105 4.35 9.34 1.74
N ILE A 106 3.11 9.20 1.29
CA ILE A 106 2.79 8.76 -0.07
C ILE A 106 2.13 9.95 -0.75
N ASP A 107 2.55 10.21 -1.99
CA ASP A 107 1.88 11.12 -2.89
C ASP A 107 1.53 10.30 -4.12
N GLY A 108 0.24 10.22 -4.42
CA GLY A 108 -0.29 9.31 -5.41
C GLY A 108 -1.56 9.88 -6.01
N ASN A 109 -1.72 9.77 -7.33
CA ASN A 109 -2.95 10.22 -8.00
C ASN A 109 -4.21 9.51 -7.49
N PHE A 110 -4.04 8.32 -6.90
CA PHE A 110 -5.11 7.53 -6.27
C PHE A 110 -5.51 8.03 -4.87
N MET A 111 -4.73 8.94 -4.25
CA MET A 111 -5.03 9.48 -2.93
C MET A 111 -5.67 10.86 -3.06
N PRO A 112 -6.92 11.05 -2.60
CA PRO A 112 -7.61 12.32 -2.74
C PRO A 112 -7.21 13.33 -1.65
N PHE A 113 -6.19 13.05 -0.84
CA PHE A 113 -5.68 13.92 0.21
C PHE A 113 -4.16 13.90 0.23
N GLU A 114 -3.57 14.99 0.71
CA GLU A 114 -2.13 15.05 0.96
C GLU A 114 -1.81 14.38 2.29
N MET A 115 -0.99 13.34 2.24
CA MET A 115 -0.51 12.63 3.42
C MET A 115 0.58 13.44 4.12
N GLN A 116 0.53 13.48 5.44
CA GLN A 116 1.62 13.95 6.30
C GLN A 116 2.35 12.74 6.89
N PRO A 117 3.58 12.87 7.40
CA PRO A 117 4.33 11.76 7.99
C PRO A 117 3.49 10.93 8.97
N SER A 118 3.24 9.69 8.56
CA SER A 118 2.28 8.78 9.18
C SER A 118 2.96 7.52 9.70
N GLN A 119 2.22 6.76 10.51
CA GLN A 119 2.74 5.54 11.15
C GLN A 119 1.76 4.40 10.94
N LEU A 120 2.29 3.24 10.53
CA LEU A 120 1.53 2.00 10.42
C LEU A 120 2.31 0.86 11.09
N THR A 121 1.59 -0.01 11.77
CA THR A 121 2.13 -1.19 12.42
C THR A 121 1.26 -2.39 12.08
N MET A 122 1.89 -3.47 11.64
CA MET A 122 1.28 -4.76 11.41
C MET A 122 1.88 -5.78 12.37
N ASN A 123 1.03 -6.49 13.12
CA ASN A 123 1.47 -7.58 13.99
C ASN A 123 0.98 -8.90 13.42
N PHE A 124 1.83 -9.91 13.41
CA PHE A 124 1.55 -11.24 12.87
C PHE A 124 1.57 -12.25 14.01
N SER A 125 0.54 -13.12 14.05
CA SER A 125 0.36 -14.15 15.05
C SER A 125 -0.17 -15.43 14.42
N GLY A 126 0.73 -16.24 13.87
CA GLY A 126 0.38 -17.49 13.20
C GLY A 126 -0.23 -17.22 11.83
N THR A 127 -1.50 -17.57 11.65
CA THR A 127 -2.23 -17.36 10.39
C THR A 127 -3.10 -16.09 10.40
N ARG A 128 -2.84 -15.18 11.33
CA ARG A 128 -3.61 -13.95 11.53
C ARG A 128 -2.68 -12.74 11.66
N SER A 129 -3.18 -11.58 11.28
CA SER A 129 -2.53 -10.30 11.56
C SER A 129 -3.50 -9.24 12.05
N THR A 130 -2.94 -8.23 12.70
CA THR A 130 -3.62 -6.98 13.01
C THR A 130 -2.90 -5.80 12.38
N LEU A 131 -3.65 -4.79 11.97
CA LEU A 131 -3.19 -3.53 11.42
C LEU A 131 -3.63 -2.41 12.36
N ALA A 132 -2.71 -1.52 12.73
CA ALA A 132 -3.04 -0.28 13.43
C ALA A 132 -2.20 0.85 12.86
N GLY A 133 -2.81 2.00 12.59
CA GLY A 133 -2.09 3.15 12.08
C GLY A 133 -2.86 4.44 12.17
N ILE A 134 -2.12 5.53 12.06
CA ILE A 134 -2.67 6.89 11.96
C ILE A 134 -2.11 7.49 10.69
N VAL A 135 -3.01 7.78 9.75
CA VAL A 135 -2.72 8.58 8.56
C VAL A 135 -3.03 10.02 8.90
N ARG A 136 -1.98 10.83 9.00
CA ARG A 136 -2.10 12.28 9.16
C ARG A 136 -2.28 12.92 7.80
N THR A 137 -3.08 13.97 7.74
CA THR A 137 -3.27 14.78 6.54
C THR A 137 -3.04 16.25 6.88
N GLN A 138 -3.06 17.15 5.90
CA GLN A 138 -2.98 18.59 6.17
C GLN A 138 -4.05 19.09 7.14
N GLN A 139 -5.24 18.48 7.09
CA GLN A 139 -6.34 18.81 7.98
C GLN A 139 -7.01 17.54 8.48
N GLY A 140 -6.93 17.27 9.78
CA GLY A 140 -7.48 16.06 10.37
C GLY A 140 -6.59 14.83 10.18
N GLN A 141 -7.09 13.68 10.65
CA GLN A 141 -6.40 12.40 10.58
C GLN A 141 -7.40 11.27 10.31
N ILE A 142 -6.89 10.15 9.81
CA ILE A 142 -7.62 8.91 9.64
C ILE A 142 -6.95 7.85 10.52
N ASN A 143 -7.71 7.27 11.43
CA ASN A 143 -7.29 6.13 12.22
C ASN A 143 -7.63 4.86 11.45
N LEU A 144 -6.64 3.99 11.26
CA LEU A 144 -6.76 2.71 10.58
C LEU A 144 -6.66 1.59 11.62
N ASN A 145 -7.64 0.70 11.65
CA ASN A 145 -7.60 -0.54 12.44
C ASN A 145 -8.09 -1.70 11.59
N GLY A 146 -7.37 -2.80 11.56
CA GLY A 146 -7.76 -3.95 10.76
C GLY A 146 -7.24 -5.27 11.26
N ASN A 147 -7.72 -6.34 10.64
CA ASN A 147 -7.30 -7.70 10.88
C ASN A 147 -7.32 -8.50 9.58
N ALA A 148 -6.50 -9.53 9.51
CA ALA A 148 -6.55 -10.51 8.44
C ALA A 148 -6.41 -11.93 9.01
N ASP A 149 -7.03 -12.90 8.32
CA ASP A 149 -6.97 -14.33 8.61
C ASP A 149 -6.72 -15.07 7.29
N TRP A 150 -5.60 -15.76 7.20
CA TRP A 150 -5.22 -16.63 6.08
C TRP A 150 -5.02 -18.08 6.54
N SER A 151 -5.72 -18.51 7.59
CA SER A 151 -5.74 -19.92 8.02
C SER A 151 -6.16 -20.87 6.89
N GLN A 152 -6.94 -20.37 5.93
CA GLN A 152 -7.17 -20.99 4.63
C GLN A 152 -6.60 -20.08 3.55
N ILE A 153 -5.47 -20.45 2.96
CA ILE A 153 -4.76 -19.58 2.01
C ILE A 153 -5.56 -19.25 0.75
N ASP A 154 -6.42 -20.18 0.31
CA ASP A 154 -7.33 -20.01 -0.82
C ASP A 154 -8.64 -19.27 -0.46
N ASN A 155 -8.87 -18.99 0.82
CA ASN A 155 -10.07 -18.35 1.35
C ASN A 155 -9.72 -17.37 2.48
N TRP A 156 -8.68 -16.57 2.24
CA TRP A 156 -8.25 -15.55 3.20
C TRP A 156 -9.30 -14.44 3.31
N ARG A 157 -9.33 -13.78 4.46
CA ARG A 157 -10.20 -12.62 4.71
C ARG A 157 -9.39 -11.52 5.36
N ALA A 158 -9.59 -10.29 4.92
CA ALA A 158 -9.05 -9.11 5.57
C ALA A 158 -10.15 -8.05 5.72
N ARG A 159 -10.10 -7.34 6.84
CA ARG A 159 -11.00 -6.24 7.15
C ARG A 159 -10.18 -5.07 7.67
N VAL A 160 -10.41 -3.88 7.12
CA VAL A 160 -9.79 -2.64 7.58
C VAL A 160 -10.87 -1.60 7.78
N THR A 161 -10.89 -1.00 8.96
CA THR A 161 -11.73 0.14 9.31
C THR A 161 -10.91 1.42 9.22
N ALA A 162 -11.48 2.45 8.61
CA ALA A 162 -10.87 3.77 8.50
C ALA A 162 -11.85 4.81 9.06
N LYS A 163 -11.46 5.45 10.16
CA LYS A 163 -12.25 6.48 10.83
C LYS A 163 -11.51 7.79 10.87
N GLY A 164 -12.05 8.81 10.23
CA GLY A 164 -11.45 10.14 10.17
C GLY A 164 -12.39 11.25 10.58
N SER A 165 -11.83 12.42 10.87
CA SER A 165 -12.60 13.63 11.19
C SER A 165 -12.02 14.83 10.46
N ARG A 166 -12.88 15.54 9.72
CA ARG A 166 -12.57 16.76 8.96
C ARG A 166 -11.34 16.65 8.04
N VAL A 167 -11.19 15.49 7.42
CA VAL A 167 -10.15 15.21 6.42
C VAL A 167 -10.42 16.03 5.17
N ARG A 168 -9.49 16.90 4.80
CA ARG A 168 -9.62 17.65 3.55
C ARG A 168 -9.22 16.78 2.36
N ILE A 169 -10.17 16.57 1.45
CA ILE A 169 -9.93 15.91 0.17
C ILE A 169 -10.05 16.92 -0.98
N THR A 170 -9.21 16.74 -1.99
CA THR A 170 -9.23 17.50 -3.25
C THR A 170 -9.42 16.52 -4.39
N VAL A 171 -10.50 16.70 -5.15
CA VAL A 171 -10.78 15.90 -6.35
C VAL A 171 -10.66 16.83 -7.56
N PRO A 172 -9.60 16.67 -8.38
CA PRO A 172 -9.46 17.42 -9.62
C PRO A 172 -10.65 17.15 -10.57
N PRO A 173 -11.06 18.15 -11.38
CA PRO A 173 -10.42 19.45 -11.53
C PRO A 173 -10.80 20.52 -10.49
N MET A 174 -11.87 20.39 -9.68
CA MET A 174 -12.45 21.58 -9.03
C MET A 174 -13.18 21.40 -7.67
N VAL A 175 -13.07 20.24 -7.01
CA VAL A 175 -13.83 19.98 -5.78
C VAL A 175 -12.90 19.90 -4.58
N ARG A 176 -13.18 20.69 -3.54
CA ARG A 176 -12.60 20.53 -2.20
C ARG A 176 -13.69 20.16 -1.22
N LEU A 177 -13.50 19.10 -0.45
CA LEU A 177 -14.45 18.61 0.54
C LEU A 177 -13.73 18.40 1.86
N ASP A 178 -14.35 18.75 2.97
CA ASP A 178 -13.91 18.29 4.29
C ASP A 178 -14.82 17.14 4.67
N VAL A 179 -14.25 15.95 4.85
CA VAL A 179 -14.99 14.71 5.04
C VAL A 179 -14.65 14.04 6.36
N SER A 180 -15.63 13.37 6.97
CA SER A 180 -15.43 12.52 8.14
C SER A 180 -15.86 11.09 7.77
N PRO A 181 -14.92 10.25 7.29
CA PRO A 181 -15.23 8.89 6.90
C PRO A 181 -15.34 7.98 8.13
N ASP A 182 -16.34 7.10 8.11
CA ASP A 182 -16.41 5.89 8.93
C ASP A 182 -16.72 4.74 7.97
N VAL A 183 -15.65 4.16 7.43
CA VAL A 183 -15.73 3.17 6.36
C VAL A 183 -15.03 1.87 6.76
N VAL A 184 -15.53 0.77 6.22
CA VAL A 184 -15.03 -0.58 6.39
C VAL A 184 -14.72 -1.13 5.00
N PHE A 185 -13.48 -1.53 4.80
CA PHE A 185 -13.02 -2.25 3.63
C PHE A 185 -12.88 -3.72 3.98
N ASP A 186 -13.62 -4.57 3.28
CA ASP A 186 -13.55 -6.03 3.39
C ASP A 186 -12.94 -6.60 2.11
N ALA A 187 -12.03 -7.56 2.26
CA ALA A 187 -11.28 -8.15 1.16
C ALA A 187 -11.22 -9.67 1.29
N THR A 188 -11.44 -10.34 0.16
CA THR A 188 -11.37 -11.79 -0.04
C THR A 188 -10.73 -12.07 -1.41
N PRO A 189 -10.31 -13.31 -1.73
CA PRO A 189 -9.78 -13.65 -3.05
C PRO A 189 -10.66 -13.25 -4.24
N SER A 190 -11.98 -13.24 -4.07
CA SER A 190 -12.95 -13.03 -5.15
C SER A 190 -13.66 -11.68 -5.11
N LEU A 191 -13.62 -10.97 -3.97
CA LEU A 191 -14.40 -9.75 -3.77
C LEU A 191 -13.70 -8.77 -2.83
N PHE A 192 -13.75 -7.50 -3.22
CA PHE A 192 -13.41 -6.35 -2.40
C PHE A 192 -14.65 -5.49 -2.22
N THR A 193 -15.06 -5.19 -0.99
CA THR A 193 -16.17 -4.28 -0.70
C THR A 193 -15.70 -3.10 0.13
N LEU A 194 -16.31 -1.96 -0.10
CA LEU A 194 -16.11 -0.74 0.69
C LEU A 194 -17.49 -0.24 1.12
N ASP A 195 -17.75 -0.35 2.41
CA ASP A 195 -19.04 -0.03 3.02
C ASP A 195 -18.86 1.05 4.09
N GLY A 196 -19.90 1.81 4.40
CA GLY A 196 -19.88 2.78 5.49
C GLY A 196 -20.51 4.13 5.13
N ARG A 197 -20.16 5.16 5.91
CA ARG A 197 -20.67 6.52 5.75
C ARG A 197 -19.52 7.50 5.62
N VAL A 198 -19.71 8.51 4.79
CA VAL A 198 -18.81 9.66 4.68
C VAL A 198 -19.64 10.92 4.87
N ASP A 199 -19.46 11.58 6.01
CA ASP A 199 -20.13 12.86 6.28
C ASP A 199 -19.34 14.01 5.65
N VAL A 200 -20.04 14.91 4.96
CA VAL A 200 -19.44 16.07 4.27
C VAL A 200 -19.97 17.37 4.89
N PRO A 201 -19.40 17.83 6.02
CA PRO A 201 -19.81 19.09 6.65
C PRO A 201 -19.50 20.33 5.82
N TRP A 202 -18.51 20.27 4.93
CA TRP A 202 -18.13 21.40 4.09
C TRP A 202 -17.71 20.95 2.70
N ALA A 203 -18.16 21.70 1.69
CA ALA A 203 -17.83 21.50 0.30
C ALA A 203 -17.65 22.85 -0.41
N ARG A 204 -16.65 22.93 -1.28
CA ARG A 204 -16.49 24.01 -2.25
C ARG A 204 -16.26 23.41 -3.62
N ILE A 205 -17.22 23.67 -4.51
CA ILE A 205 -17.16 23.31 -5.92
C ILE A 205 -16.95 24.61 -6.68
N VAL A 206 -15.83 24.72 -7.39
CA VAL A 206 -15.64 25.79 -8.36
C VAL A 206 -16.08 25.19 -9.70
N VAL A 207 -16.90 25.87 -10.49
CA VAL A 207 -17.19 25.46 -11.87
C VAL A 207 -16.43 26.42 -12.77
N HIS A 208 -15.61 25.91 -13.68
CA HIS A 208 -15.08 26.72 -14.76
C HIS A 208 -16.16 26.65 -15.81
N ASP A 209 -16.76 27.79 -16.11
CA ASP A 209 -17.55 27.92 -17.32
C ASP A 209 -16.69 27.46 -18.49
N LEU A 210 -17.27 26.63 -19.35
CA LEU A 210 -16.73 26.42 -20.69
C LEU A 210 -16.43 27.81 -21.25
N PRO A 211 -15.22 28.08 -21.79
CA PRO A 211 -14.96 29.37 -22.39
C PRO A 211 -16.12 29.64 -23.35
N GLU A 212 -16.79 30.78 -23.19
CA GLU A 212 -17.75 31.23 -24.19
C GLU A 212 -17.02 31.11 -25.52
N SER A 213 -17.55 30.29 -26.42
CA SER A 213 -17.15 30.26 -27.80
C SER A 213 -17.46 31.64 -28.39
N ALA A 214 -16.58 32.59 -28.09
CA ALA A 214 -16.55 33.94 -28.57
C ALA A 214 -15.81 33.94 -29.91
N VAL A 215 -16.46 33.32 -30.90
CA VAL A 215 -16.33 33.61 -32.32
C VAL A 215 -17.69 33.21 -32.90
N GLY A 216 -18.63 34.10 -33.23
CA GLY A 216 -18.46 35.39 -33.89
C GLY A 216 -18.51 35.22 -35.40
N VAL A 217 -19.63 34.76 -35.96
CA VAL A 217 -20.48 35.46 -36.96
C VAL A 217 -21.59 34.51 -37.42
N SER A 218 -22.84 34.91 -37.16
CA SER A 218 -23.98 34.48 -37.95
C SER A 218 -23.98 35.30 -39.24
N SER A 219 -23.70 34.68 -40.36
CA SER A 219 -24.13 35.15 -41.67
C SER A 219 -24.36 33.93 -42.55
N ASP A 220 -25.62 33.53 -42.67
CA ASP A 220 -26.19 33.06 -43.94
C ASP A 220 -27.71 33.02 -43.80
N VAL A 221 -28.30 34.20 -43.98
CA VAL A 221 -29.68 34.32 -44.46
C VAL A 221 -29.57 34.52 -45.97
N VAL A 222 -29.98 33.53 -46.75
CA VAL A 222 -30.27 33.71 -48.18
C VAL A 222 -31.74 33.41 -48.39
N TYR A 223 -32.48 34.43 -48.82
CA TYR A 223 -33.87 34.32 -49.20
C TYR A 223 -34.00 33.44 -50.46
N ALA A 224 -34.94 32.50 -50.44
CA ALA A 224 -35.40 31.83 -51.65
C ALA A 224 -36.46 32.71 -52.34
N GLN A 225 -36.18 33.22 -53.56
CA GLN A 225 -37.17 33.51 -54.61
C GLN A 225 -36.48 33.61 -55.98
N GLN A 226 -36.60 32.57 -56.81
CA GLN A 226 -37.30 32.53 -58.11
C GLN A 226 -37.09 31.17 -58.75
#